data_AF-A0AAV1K603-F1
#
_entry.id   AF-A0AAV1K603-F1
#
_cell.length_a   1.000
_cell.length_b   1.000
_cell.length_c   1.000
_cell.angle_alpha   90.00
_cell.angle_beta   90.00
_cell.angle_gamma   90.00
#
_symmetry.space_group_name_H-M   'P 1'
#
loop_
_entity.id
_entity.type
_entity.pdbx_description
1 polymer ?
#
loop_
_entity_poly.entity_id
_entity_poly.type
_entity_poly.pdbx_seq_one_letter_code
_entity_poly.pdbx_strand_id
1 'polypeptide(L)'
;MSTEYLSKDILEEEFLKISASYRYLQKFLGSCRVDARDRFVTAPTKYQKAYTVMCIVIATFLFINLNLILYNEMSGKKFNIYRIIFCALSLNFVTYLLNIIHVRFFNGEDNAKFFCQLQRIDRMLNIENNKIINSFAIIMNIASISFLMLAYLIICGASWYQEIIVSMGLLGVLYSQTTFTIEISFCANTIIIFYVRLRFLNSVIRNYLHKNIKYAKMGLINYPSEERMCYLASKIHNFASCDTDIYLKEIFDAFSKFQYLYRFQEMNLFISVQIPIVTIIDILLSMFLCIRCQLFLNEVKTTKKLSTSVMALHITGPLREKAKRMWKIIDKTPPKFSVYDMWHMDAFLLLKIVHLLSTLIITMLQFTLL
;
A
#
# COMPACT_ATOMS: atom_id res chain seq x y z
N MET A 1 26.04 -32.30 0.17
CA MET A 1 26.22 -30.90 0.59
C MET A 1 25.14 -30.59 1.62
N SER A 2 25.52 -30.48 2.88
CA SER A 2 24.63 -30.05 3.96
C SER A 2 24.22 -28.61 3.70
N THR A 3 22.97 -28.39 3.32
CA THR A 3 22.38 -27.05 3.23
C THR A 3 22.47 -26.43 4.62
N GLU A 4 23.34 -25.44 4.78
CA GLU A 4 23.37 -24.56 5.94
C GLU A 4 21.93 -24.12 6.23
N TYR A 5 21.46 -24.41 7.44
CA TYR A 5 20.11 -24.04 7.86
C TYR A 5 20.07 -22.53 8.01
N LEU A 6 19.82 -21.82 6.91
CA LEU A 6 19.59 -20.38 6.94
C LEU A 6 18.33 -20.17 7.78
N SER A 7 18.45 -19.46 8.91
CA SER A 7 17.30 -19.12 9.73
C SER A 7 16.21 -18.52 8.85
N LYS A 8 14.96 -18.95 9.05
CA LYS A 8 13.79 -18.47 8.30
C LYS A 8 13.65 -16.95 8.35
N ASP A 9 14.30 -16.31 9.31
CA ASP A 9 14.25 -14.87 9.56
C ASP A 9 15.35 -14.06 8.84
N ILE A 10 16.31 -14.70 8.19
CA ILE A 10 17.33 -14.01 7.38
C ILE A 10 16.69 -13.58 6.07
N LEU A 11 16.65 -12.27 5.81
CA LEU A 11 16.06 -11.70 4.61
C LEU A 11 17.08 -11.55 3.48
N GLU A 12 16.63 -11.79 2.25
CA GLU A 12 17.45 -11.57 1.07
C GLU A 12 17.57 -10.10 0.73
N GLU A 13 18.74 -9.72 0.23
CA GLU A 13 19.03 -8.32 -0.11
C GLU A 13 18.13 -7.80 -1.23
N GLU A 14 17.80 -8.64 -2.23
CA GLU A 14 16.91 -8.25 -3.31
C GLU A 14 15.51 -7.90 -2.77
N PHE A 15 15.00 -8.70 -1.83
CA PHE A 15 13.72 -8.42 -1.17
C PHE A 15 13.78 -7.12 -0.35
N LEU A 16 14.86 -6.89 0.39
CA LEU A 16 15.05 -5.65 1.15
C LEU A 16 15.16 -4.41 0.24
N LYS A 17 15.70 -4.56 -0.97
CA LYS A 17 15.78 -3.49 -1.96
C LYS A 17 14.40 -3.03 -2.45
N ILE A 18 13.41 -3.94 -2.50
CA ILE A 18 12.03 -3.59 -2.92
C ILE A 18 11.48 -2.46 -2.06
N SER A 19 11.62 -2.54 -0.74
CA SER A 19 11.08 -1.55 0.21
C SER A 19 12.09 -0.47 0.61
N ALA A 20 13.31 -0.48 0.08
CA ALA A 20 14.39 0.39 0.55
C ALA A 20 14.06 1.89 0.46
N SER A 21 13.51 2.33 -0.68
CA SER A 21 13.15 3.74 -0.89
C SER A 21 12.14 4.24 0.13
N TYR A 22 11.06 3.48 0.37
CA TYR A 22 10.08 3.79 1.40
C TYR A 22 10.69 3.80 2.81
N ARG A 23 11.48 2.77 3.16
CA ARG A 23 12.10 2.69 4.49
C ARG A 23 13.03 3.88 4.77
N TYR A 24 13.84 4.31 3.81
CA TYR A 24 14.72 5.46 3.99
C TYR A 24 13.91 6.74 4.23
N LEU A 25 12.87 6.96 3.42
CA LEU A 25 12.02 8.14 3.55
C LEU A 25 11.22 8.12 4.86
N GLN A 26 10.63 6.99 5.23
CA GLN A 26 9.92 6.82 6.49
C GLN A 26 10.86 6.92 7.70
N LYS A 27 12.12 6.48 7.58
CA LYS A 27 13.12 6.65 8.65
C LYS A 27 13.45 8.14 8.84
N PHE A 28 13.60 8.88 7.76
CA PHE A 28 13.78 10.33 7.79
C PHE A 28 12.56 11.04 8.41
N LEU A 29 11.35 10.61 8.08
CA LEU A 29 10.12 11.17 8.64
C LEU A 29 9.76 10.64 10.03
N GLY A 30 10.55 9.74 10.62
CA GLY A 30 10.27 9.15 11.92
C GLY A 30 9.07 8.17 11.94
N SER A 31 8.54 7.75 10.79
CA SER A 31 7.39 6.84 10.64
C SER A 31 7.76 5.39 10.29
N CYS A 32 9.06 5.05 10.20
CA CYS A 32 9.49 3.74 9.74
C CYS A 32 8.87 2.57 10.54
N ARG A 33 8.32 1.58 9.84
CA ARG A 33 7.61 0.44 10.45
C ARG A 33 8.53 -0.58 11.10
N VAL A 34 9.72 -0.78 10.52
CA VAL A 34 10.64 -1.85 10.86
C VAL A 34 12.08 -1.35 10.85
N ASP A 35 12.92 -1.88 11.74
CA ASP A 35 14.37 -1.68 11.69
C ASP A 35 15.00 -2.86 10.97
N ALA A 36 15.57 -2.60 9.79
CA ALA A 36 16.20 -3.62 8.97
C ALA A 36 17.72 -3.40 8.95
N ARG A 37 18.46 -4.30 9.58
CA ARG A 37 19.93 -4.26 9.66
C ARG A 37 20.48 -5.66 9.45
N ASP A 38 21.58 -5.75 8.71
CA ASP A 38 22.32 -7.00 8.51
C ASP A 38 21.42 -8.18 8.08
N ARG A 39 20.46 -7.90 7.19
CA ARG A 39 19.45 -8.85 6.68
C ARG A 39 18.41 -9.33 7.70
N PHE A 40 18.39 -8.80 8.91
CA PHE A 40 17.32 -9.03 9.88
C PHE A 40 16.34 -7.87 9.91
N VAL A 41 15.07 -8.18 10.15
CA VAL A 41 14.01 -7.19 10.40
C VAL A 41 13.53 -7.35 11.83
N THR A 42 13.58 -6.24 12.55
CA THR A 42 13.19 -6.16 13.96
C THR A 42 12.21 -5.01 14.18
N ALA A 43 11.55 -5.02 15.32
CA ALA A 43 10.72 -3.90 15.74
C ALA A 43 11.58 -2.63 15.92
N PRO A 44 10.99 -1.43 15.75
CA PRO A 44 11.67 -0.16 15.99
C PRO A 44 12.42 -0.08 17.31
N THR A 45 13.70 0.30 17.25
CA THR A 45 14.56 0.47 18.44
C THR A 45 14.09 1.62 19.33
N LYS A 46 14.54 1.64 20.60
CA LYS A 46 14.21 2.72 21.55
C LYS A 46 14.60 4.11 21.02
N TYR A 47 15.79 4.23 20.41
CA TYR A 47 16.25 5.49 19.79
C TYR A 47 15.35 5.93 18.64
N GLN A 48 14.91 4.97 17.84
CA GLN A 48 13.98 5.19 16.74
C GLN A 48 12.63 5.70 17.24
N LYS A 49 12.11 5.16 18.36
CA LYS A 49 10.88 5.66 19.00
C LYS A 49 11.08 7.06 19.60
N ALA A 50 12.22 7.32 20.24
CA ALA A 50 12.56 8.64 20.78
C ALA A 50 12.64 9.71 19.69
N TYR A 51 13.24 9.37 18.54
CA TYR A 51 13.25 10.25 17.36
C TYR A 51 11.83 10.58 16.88
N THR A 52 10.95 9.58 16.81
CA THR A 52 9.54 9.82 16.46
C THR A 52 8.86 10.78 17.45
N VAL A 53 9.11 10.65 18.75
CA VAL A 53 8.57 11.59 19.77
C VAL A 53 9.11 13.00 19.56
N MET A 54 10.40 13.15 19.27
CA MET A 54 10.99 14.45 18.95
C MET A 54 10.32 15.09 17.73
N CYS A 55 10.09 14.31 16.66
CA CYS A 55 9.38 14.79 15.47
C CYS A 55 7.94 15.24 15.80
N ILE A 56 7.22 14.50 16.64
CA ILE A 56 5.88 14.87 17.10
C ILE A 56 5.91 16.21 17.84
N VAL A 57 6.87 16.41 18.76
CA VAL A 57 6.99 17.67 19.51
C VAL A 57 7.25 18.84 18.58
N ILE A 58 8.17 18.70 17.61
CA ILE A 58 8.46 19.74 16.62
C ILE A 58 7.22 20.03 15.77
N ALA A 59 6.54 18.99 15.27
CA ALA A 59 5.33 19.15 14.46
C ALA A 59 4.21 19.85 15.24
N THR A 60 4.05 19.53 16.53
CA THR A 60 3.07 20.18 17.42
C THR A 60 3.38 21.66 17.60
N PHE A 61 4.64 22.01 17.84
CA PHE A 61 5.06 23.40 17.98
C PHE A 61 4.78 24.22 16.70
N LEU A 62 5.16 23.68 15.52
CA LEU A 62 4.88 24.31 14.24
C LEU A 62 3.37 24.47 13.98
N PHE A 63 2.57 23.45 14.33
CA PHE A 63 1.13 23.49 14.23
C PHE A 63 0.50 24.58 15.10
N ILE A 64 0.93 24.71 16.36
CA ILE A 64 0.44 25.77 17.27
C ILE A 64 0.78 27.16 16.70
N ASN A 65 2.01 27.36 16.24
CA ASN A 65 2.44 28.62 15.65
C ASN A 65 1.61 29.00 14.41
N LEU A 66 1.34 28.04 13.52
CA LEU A 66 0.49 28.27 12.37
C LEU A 66 -0.91 28.72 12.78
N ASN A 67 -1.51 28.04 13.77
CA ASN A 67 -2.86 28.41 14.23
C ASN A 67 -2.90 29.79 14.89
N LEU A 68 -1.85 30.21 15.58
CA LEU A 68 -1.73 31.56 16.14
C LEU A 68 -1.65 32.63 15.04
N ILE A 69 -0.86 32.38 13.99
CA ILE A 69 -0.76 33.29 12.83
C ILE A 69 -2.13 33.41 12.15
N LEU A 70 -2.76 32.27 11.83
CA LEU A 70 -4.08 32.24 11.18
C LEU A 70 -5.16 32.91 12.04
N TYR A 71 -5.09 32.77 13.37
CA TYR A 71 -6.00 33.44 14.29
C TYR A 71 -5.82 34.96 14.23
N ASN A 72 -4.58 35.45 14.32
CA ASN A 72 -4.29 36.88 14.29
C ASN A 72 -4.72 37.52 12.96
N GLU A 73 -4.53 36.83 11.83
CA GLU A 73 -4.90 37.35 10.51
C GLU A 73 -6.40 37.26 10.21
N MET A 74 -7.10 36.23 10.70
CA MET A 74 -8.50 35.96 10.31
C MET A 74 -9.55 36.23 11.41
N SER A 75 -9.13 36.53 12.65
CA SER A 75 -10.02 36.73 13.81
C SER A 75 -11.04 37.87 13.66
N GLY A 76 -10.83 38.80 12.73
CA GLY A 76 -11.77 39.88 12.42
C GLY A 76 -12.97 39.42 11.56
N LYS A 77 -13.05 39.94 10.33
CA LYS A 77 -14.23 39.79 9.45
C LYS A 77 -14.51 38.37 8.95
N LYS A 78 -13.59 37.41 9.14
CA LYS A 78 -13.65 36.06 8.56
C LYS A 78 -13.61 34.94 9.62
N PHE A 79 -14.08 35.21 10.84
CA PHE A 79 -14.02 34.27 11.96
C PHE A 79 -14.63 32.89 11.66
N ASN A 80 -15.73 32.82 10.91
CA ASN A 80 -16.33 31.54 10.52
C ASN A 80 -15.42 30.71 9.60
N ILE A 81 -14.70 31.36 8.68
CA ILE A 81 -13.73 30.69 7.79
C ILE A 81 -12.56 30.14 8.61
N TYR A 82 -12.05 30.94 9.57
CA TYR A 82 -11.03 30.50 10.51
C TYR A 82 -11.45 29.25 11.28
N ARG A 83 -12.68 29.21 11.83
CA ARG A 83 -13.18 28.04 12.57
C ARG A 83 -13.20 26.77 11.71
N ILE A 84 -13.60 26.88 10.44
CA ILE A 84 -13.62 25.74 9.51
C ILE A 84 -12.19 25.25 9.24
N ILE A 85 -11.26 26.17 8.94
CA ILE A 85 -9.84 25.84 8.70
C ILE A 85 -9.21 25.22 9.95
N PHE A 86 -9.43 25.81 11.13
CA PHE A 86 -8.93 25.30 12.40
C PHE A 86 -9.42 23.88 12.68
N CYS A 87 -10.73 23.61 12.51
CA CYS A 87 -11.29 22.28 12.67
C CYS A 87 -10.65 21.27 11.70
N ALA A 88 -10.49 21.64 10.42
CA ALA A 88 -9.88 20.77 9.42
C ALA A 88 -8.41 20.47 9.71
N LEU A 89 -7.63 21.49 10.04
CA LEU A 89 -6.20 21.35 10.40
C LEU A 89 -6.03 20.52 11.68
N SER A 90 -6.87 20.76 12.70
CA SER A 90 -6.85 19.99 13.95
C SER A 90 -7.18 18.52 13.71
N LEU A 91 -8.19 18.24 12.88
CA LEU A 91 -8.56 16.88 12.55
C LEU A 91 -7.43 16.17 11.76
N ASN A 92 -6.79 16.86 10.82
CA ASN A 92 -5.62 16.32 10.12
C ASN A 92 -4.46 16.02 11.09
N PHE A 93 -4.18 16.94 12.00
CA PHE A 93 -3.10 16.77 12.99
C PHE A 93 -3.37 15.60 13.94
N VAL A 94 -4.61 15.46 14.45
CA VAL A 94 -5.02 14.30 15.26
C VAL A 94 -4.87 12.99 14.47
N THR A 95 -5.28 13.00 13.20
CA THR A 95 -5.14 11.84 12.30
C THR A 95 -3.68 11.44 12.12
N TYR A 96 -2.78 12.42 11.95
CA TYR A 96 -1.34 12.22 11.90
C TYR A 96 -0.79 11.61 13.21
N LEU A 97 -1.16 12.17 14.37
CA LEU A 97 -0.70 11.67 15.67
C LEU A 97 -1.10 10.22 15.88
N LEU A 98 -2.39 9.91 15.66
CA LEU A 98 -2.89 8.55 15.81
C LEU A 98 -2.20 7.58 14.84
N ASN A 99 -1.94 8.01 13.60
CA ASN A 99 -1.25 7.20 12.60
C ASN A 99 0.16 6.84 13.06
N ILE A 100 0.95 7.84 13.48
CA ILE A 100 2.31 7.59 13.97
C ILE A 100 2.31 6.71 15.22
N ILE A 101 1.41 6.98 16.16
CA ILE A 101 1.32 6.18 17.39
C ILE A 101 1.04 4.71 17.04
N HIS A 102 0.07 4.46 16.17
CA HIS A 102 -0.31 3.11 15.75
C HIS A 102 0.80 2.40 14.98
N VAL A 103 1.41 3.09 14.01
CA VAL A 103 2.51 2.56 13.20
C VAL A 103 3.74 2.21 14.05
N ARG A 104 4.11 3.09 14.98
CA ARG A 104 5.42 3.03 15.65
C ARG A 104 5.40 2.31 17.00
N PHE A 105 4.31 2.41 17.75
CA PHE A 105 4.26 1.92 19.12
C PHE A 105 3.46 0.63 19.25
N PHE A 106 2.35 0.49 18.54
CA PHE A 106 1.46 -0.69 18.68
C PHE A 106 1.84 -1.84 17.74
N ASN A 107 2.15 -1.56 16.46
CA ASN A 107 2.29 -2.62 15.44
C ASN A 107 3.72 -3.12 15.19
N GLY A 108 4.70 -2.78 16.03
CA GLY A 108 6.12 -3.00 15.76
C GLY A 108 6.50 -4.45 15.46
N GLU A 109 6.09 -5.39 16.32
CA GLU A 109 6.40 -6.81 16.14
C GLU A 109 5.63 -7.46 14.99
N ASP A 110 4.36 -7.10 14.83
CA ASP A 110 3.53 -7.69 13.78
C ASP A 110 3.94 -7.21 12.39
N ASN A 111 4.42 -5.97 12.27
CA ASN A 111 5.07 -5.47 11.06
C ASN A 111 6.32 -6.28 10.72
N ALA A 112 7.19 -6.56 11.69
CA ALA A 112 8.39 -7.37 11.44
C ALA A 112 8.04 -8.80 10.98
N LYS A 113 7.11 -9.45 11.69
CA LYS A 113 6.60 -10.79 11.31
C LYS A 113 5.95 -10.78 9.93
N PHE A 114 5.26 -9.71 9.56
CA PHE A 114 4.65 -9.56 8.23
C PHE A 114 5.70 -9.50 7.12
N PHE A 115 6.80 -8.76 7.32
CA PHE A 115 7.91 -8.73 6.36
C PHE A 115 8.56 -10.11 6.15
N CYS A 116 8.79 -10.86 7.23
CA CYS A 116 9.29 -12.24 7.12
C CYS A 116 8.30 -13.16 6.40
N GLN A 117 6.99 -12.98 6.63
CA GLN A 117 5.95 -13.75 5.94
C GLN A 117 5.91 -13.44 4.43
N LEU A 118 6.07 -12.17 4.04
CA LEU A 118 6.14 -11.79 2.62
C LEU A 118 7.31 -12.45 1.89
N GLN A 119 8.50 -12.49 2.51
CA GLN A 119 9.64 -13.18 1.90
C GLN A 119 9.46 -14.70 1.91
N ARG A 120 8.82 -15.26 2.95
CA ARG A 120 8.48 -16.69 2.96
C ARG A 120 7.63 -17.08 1.75
N ILE A 121 6.70 -16.22 1.33
CA ILE A 121 5.93 -16.44 0.09
C ILE A 121 6.85 -16.44 -1.14
N ASP A 122 7.83 -15.53 -1.20
CA ASP A 122 8.77 -15.46 -2.34
C ASP A 122 9.64 -16.71 -2.45
N ARG A 123 10.09 -17.24 -1.30
CA ARG A 123 10.79 -18.53 -1.19
C ARG A 123 9.92 -19.68 -1.65
N MET A 124 8.67 -19.77 -1.19
CA MET A 124 7.75 -20.85 -1.58
C MET A 124 7.43 -20.80 -3.09
N LEU A 125 7.36 -19.61 -3.67
CA LEU A 125 7.15 -19.42 -5.10
C LEU A 125 8.45 -19.51 -5.92
N ASN A 126 9.62 -19.69 -5.30
CA ASN A 126 10.95 -19.65 -5.97
C ASN A 126 11.12 -18.40 -6.87
N ILE A 127 10.61 -17.25 -6.45
CA ILE A 127 10.71 -15.97 -7.18
C ILE A 127 11.69 -14.98 -6.55
N GLU A 128 12.32 -15.37 -5.45
CA GLU A 128 13.16 -14.52 -4.60
C GLU A 128 14.30 -13.81 -5.37
N ASN A 129 14.96 -14.52 -6.29
CA ASN A 129 16.06 -14.04 -7.14
C ASN A 129 15.59 -13.59 -8.53
N ASN A 130 14.27 -13.48 -8.75
CA ASN A 130 13.74 -13.11 -10.05
C ASN A 130 13.80 -11.60 -10.24
N LYS A 131 14.88 -11.17 -10.90
CA LYS A 131 15.14 -9.76 -11.21
C LYS A 131 13.96 -9.06 -11.86
N ILE A 132 13.13 -9.71 -12.68
CA ILE A 132 12.02 -9.06 -13.39
C ILE A 132 10.91 -8.66 -12.39
N ILE A 133 10.51 -9.60 -11.53
CA ILE A 133 9.47 -9.38 -10.51
C ILE A 133 9.92 -8.31 -9.51
N ASN A 134 11.15 -8.44 -9.03
CA ASN A 134 11.73 -7.51 -8.06
C ASN A 134 11.92 -6.10 -8.67
N SER A 135 12.43 -6.02 -9.91
CA SER A 135 12.64 -4.74 -10.60
C SER A 135 11.33 -4.00 -10.86
N PHE A 136 10.27 -4.71 -11.24
CA PHE A 136 8.96 -4.09 -11.41
C PHE A 136 8.45 -3.45 -10.12
N ALA A 137 8.52 -4.17 -9.00
CA ALA A 137 8.11 -3.64 -7.70
C ALA A 137 8.96 -2.44 -7.27
N ILE A 138 10.29 -2.49 -7.49
CA ILE A 138 11.20 -1.36 -7.22
C ILE A 138 10.84 -0.14 -8.06
N ILE A 139 10.61 -0.31 -9.37
CA ILE A 139 10.26 0.79 -10.28
C ILE A 139 8.94 1.43 -9.85
N MET A 140 7.91 0.63 -9.50
CA MET A 140 6.63 1.15 -9.02
C MET A 140 6.77 1.93 -7.71
N ASN A 141 7.62 1.46 -6.80
CA ASN A 141 7.90 2.15 -5.53
C ASN A 141 8.63 3.49 -5.77
N ILE A 142 9.67 3.49 -6.59
CA ILE A 142 10.41 4.70 -6.95
C ILE A 142 9.47 5.69 -7.65
N ALA A 143 8.70 5.25 -8.65
CA ALA A 143 7.77 6.12 -9.37
C ALA A 143 6.73 6.76 -8.43
N SER A 144 6.17 5.97 -7.50
CA SER A 144 5.19 6.46 -6.53
C SER A 144 5.80 7.51 -5.58
N ILE A 145 7.02 7.28 -5.08
CA ILE A 145 7.72 8.23 -4.20
C ILE A 145 8.13 9.48 -4.97
N SER A 146 8.71 9.34 -6.16
CA SER A 146 9.15 10.47 -6.98
C SER A 146 7.98 11.38 -7.33
N PHE A 147 6.82 10.80 -7.67
CA PHE A 147 5.59 11.56 -7.90
C PHE A 147 5.17 12.36 -6.67
N LEU A 148 5.14 11.72 -5.49
CA LEU A 148 4.78 12.39 -4.24
C LEU A 148 5.75 13.51 -3.86
N MET A 149 7.06 13.23 -3.91
CA MET A 149 8.08 14.22 -3.59
C MET A 149 8.02 15.43 -4.53
N LEU A 150 7.80 15.21 -5.83
CA LEU A 150 7.60 16.30 -6.80
C LEU A 150 6.37 17.13 -6.47
N ALA A 151 5.24 16.47 -6.15
CA ALA A 151 4.00 17.16 -5.79
C ALA A 151 4.18 18.04 -4.54
N TYR A 152 4.85 17.53 -3.51
CA TYR A 152 5.14 18.32 -2.31
C TYR A 152 6.14 19.44 -2.54
N LEU A 153 7.18 19.24 -3.37
CA LEU A 153 8.12 20.30 -3.73
C LEU A 153 7.42 21.46 -4.44
N ILE A 154 6.45 21.18 -5.32
CA ILE A 154 5.64 22.20 -5.98
C ILE A 154 4.81 22.97 -4.94
N ILE A 155 4.17 22.27 -3.99
CA ILE A 155 3.38 22.93 -2.93
C ILE A 155 4.28 23.80 -2.03
N CYS A 156 5.45 23.30 -1.64
CA CYS A 156 6.42 24.07 -0.86
C CYS A 156 6.89 25.31 -1.63
N GLY A 157 7.23 25.17 -2.91
CA GLY A 157 7.67 26.27 -3.76
C GLY A 157 6.59 27.34 -3.95
N ALA A 158 5.35 26.92 -4.18
CA ALA A 158 4.21 27.83 -4.26
C ALA A 158 3.96 28.57 -2.93
N SER A 159 4.13 27.87 -1.79
CA SER A 159 3.96 28.46 -0.46
C SER A 159 5.06 29.50 -0.16
N TRP A 160 6.31 29.21 -0.51
CA TRP A 160 7.41 30.17 -0.33
C TRP A 160 7.28 31.43 -1.18
N TYR A 161 6.68 31.32 -2.36
CA TYR A 161 6.42 32.48 -3.21
C TYR A 161 5.42 33.46 -2.58
N GLN A 162 4.49 32.96 -1.75
CA GLN A 162 3.43 33.79 -1.19
C GLN A 162 3.84 34.57 0.07
N GLU A 163 4.70 34.05 0.96
CA GLU A 163 5.41 34.80 2.04
C GLU A 163 6.22 33.86 2.97
N ILE A 164 7.33 34.35 3.54
CA ILE A 164 8.26 33.53 4.36
C ILE A 164 7.70 33.16 5.74
N ILE A 165 6.96 34.03 6.42
CA ILE A 165 6.49 33.78 7.80
C ILE A 165 5.38 32.72 7.83
N VAL A 166 4.44 32.81 6.89
CA VAL A 166 3.39 31.80 6.70
C VAL A 166 4.00 30.45 6.29
N SER A 167 5.11 30.47 5.53
CA SER A 167 5.79 29.25 5.07
C SER A 167 6.33 28.37 6.21
N MET A 168 6.83 28.97 7.31
CA MET A 168 7.37 28.19 8.45
C MET A 168 6.28 27.44 9.22
N GLY A 169 5.10 28.04 9.42
CA GLY A 169 3.96 27.35 10.01
C GLY A 169 3.40 26.23 9.12
N LEU A 170 3.40 26.46 7.79
CA LEU A 170 2.98 25.47 6.79
C LEU A 170 3.87 24.22 6.77
N LEU A 171 5.16 24.33 7.12
CA LEU A 171 6.06 23.17 7.20
C LEU A 171 5.56 22.09 8.16
N GLY A 172 4.93 22.45 9.28
CA GLY A 172 4.37 21.48 10.22
C GLY A 172 3.24 20.65 9.60
N VAL A 173 2.33 21.32 8.89
CA VAL A 173 1.21 20.68 8.19
C VAL A 173 1.69 19.86 6.99
N LEU A 174 2.68 20.36 6.25
CA LEU A 174 3.31 19.64 5.16
C LEU A 174 4.01 18.38 5.66
N TYR A 175 4.72 18.46 6.78
CA TYR A 175 5.35 17.31 7.41
C TYR A 175 4.33 16.26 7.88
N SER A 176 3.22 16.67 8.50
CA SER A 176 2.16 15.73 8.91
C SER A 176 1.51 15.05 7.69
N GLN A 177 1.20 15.83 6.65
CA GLN A 177 0.56 15.32 5.44
C GLN A 177 1.49 14.37 4.67
N THR A 178 2.74 14.79 4.43
CA THR A 178 3.74 13.96 3.73
C THR A 178 3.91 12.60 4.41
N THR A 179 4.05 12.60 5.74
CA THR A 179 4.19 11.36 6.52
C THR A 179 2.99 10.44 6.34
N PHE A 180 1.78 10.98 6.43
CA PHE A 180 0.56 10.21 6.21
C PHE A 180 0.46 9.65 4.78
N THR A 181 0.65 10.51 3.79
CA THR A 181 0.59 10.16 2.36
C THR A 181 1.61 9.09 1.97
N ILE A 182 2.81 9.13 2.55
CA ILE A 182 3.83 8.09 2.31
C ILE A 182 3.40 6.74 2.88
N GLU A 183 2.75 6.70 4.05
CA GLU A 183 2.20 5.45 4.61
C GLU A 183 1.09 4.85 3.72
N ILE A 184 0.18 5.68 3.21
CA ILE A 184 -0.87 5.24 2.28
C ILE A 184 -0.28 4.77 0.96
N SER A 185 0.71 5.49 0.44
CA SER A 185 1.41 5.10 -0.78
C SER A 185 2.16 3.78 -0.61
N PHE A 186 2.77 3.55 0.55
CA PHE A 186 3.41 2.27 0.89
C PHE A 186 2.38 1.14 1.00
N CYS A 187 1.22 1.39 1.62
CA CYS A 187 0.08 0.47 1.64
C CYS A 187 -0.31 0.06 0.21
N ALA A 188 -0.58 1.05 -0.65
CA ALA A 188 -0.96 0.83 -2.04
C ALA A 188 0.08 0.02 -2.81
N ASN A 189 1.38 0.24 -2.57
CA ASN A 189 2.45 -0.52 -3.24
C ASN A 189 2.60 -1.95 -2.71
N THR A 190 2.28 -2.18 -1.44
CA THR A 190 2.26 -3.54 -0.87
C THR A 190 1.16 -4.40 -1.53
N ILE A 191 0.08 -3.80 -2.02
CA ILE A 191 -0.94 -4.52 -2.80
C ILE A 191 -0.39 -5.01 -4.14
N ILE A 192 0.53 -4.26 -4.77
CA ILE A 192 1.19 -4.68 -6.02
C ILE A 192 2.01 -5.96 -5.78
N ILE A 193 2.66 -6.08 -4.63
CA ILE A 193 3.42 -7.27 -4.22
C ILE A 193 2.50 -8.50 -4.25
N PHE A 194 1.31 -8.43 -3.65
CA PHE A 194 0.33 -9.53 -3.68
C PHE A 194 -0.20 -9.80 -5.09
N TYR A 195 -0.50 -8.75 -5.85
CA TYR A 195 -0.97 -8.85 -7.23
C TYR A 195 0.01 -9.63 -8.12
N VAL A 196 1.30 -9.30 -8.07
CA VAL A 196 2.33 -9.96 -8.90
C VAL A 196 2.49 -11.43 -8.53
N ARG A 197 2.44 -11.76 -7.22
CA ARG A 197 2.54 -13.15 -6.72
C ARG A 197 1.34 -14.00 -7.12
N LEU A 198 0.14 -13.45 -7.03
CA LEU A 198 -1.08 -14.13 -7.46
C LEU A 198 -1.12 -14.30 -8.99
N ARG A 199 -0.66 -13.29 -9.74
CA ARG A 199 -0.52 -13.39 -11.19
C ARG A 199 0.47 -14.49 -11.60
N PHE A 200 1.59 -14.60 -10.89
CA PHE A 200 2.55 -15.69 -11.12
C PHE A 200 1.91 -17.06 -10.85
N LEU A 201 1.16 -17.20 -9.76
CA LEU A 201 0.41 -18.43 -9.46
C LEU A 201 -0.60 -18.77 -10.56
N ASN A 202 -1.36 -17.78 -11.06
CA ASN A 202 -2.30 -17.95 -12.17
C ASN A 202 -1.60 -18.45 -13.44
N SER A 203 -0.40 -17.94 -13.72
CA SER A 203 0.43 -18.40 -14.83
C SER A 203 0.85 -19.86 -14.70
N VAL A 204 1.15 -20.38 -13.50
CA VAL A 204 1.45 -21.81 -13.28
C VAL A 204 0.26 -22.68 -13.69
N ILE A 205 -0.97 -22.31 -13.30
CA ILE A 205 -2.19 -23.05 -13.65
C ILE A 205 -2.48 -22.96 -15.15
N ARG A 206 -2.29 -21.77 -15.73
CA ARG A 206 -2.56 -21.53 -17.15
C ARG A 206 -1.62 -22.32 -18.06
N ASN A 207 -0.34 -22.41 -17.72
CA ASN A 207 0.63 -23.24 -18.45
C ASN A 207 0.23 -24.72 -18.47
N TYR A 208 -0.35 -25.20 -17.37
CA TYR A 208 -0.84 -26.56 -17.29
C TYR A 208 -2.06 -26.81 -18.20
N LEU A 209 -3.01 -25.86 -18.23
CA LEU A 209 -4.20 -25.92 -19.08
C LEU A 209 -3.88 -25.76 -20.57
N HIS A 210 -2.90 -24.92 -20.91
CA HIS A 210 -2.52 -24.59 -22.30
C HIS A 210 -1.07 -24.99 -22.58
N LYS A 211 -0.85 -26.28 -22.84
CA LYS A 211 0.50 -26.87 -23.06
C LYS A 211 1.28 -26.35 -24.27
N ASN A 212 0.66 -25.60 -25.20
CA ASN A 212 1.24 -25.26 -26.51
C ASN A 212 1.47 -23.75 -26.76
N ILE A 213 1.59 -22.92 -25.73
CA ILE A 213 1.84 -21.49 -25.94
C ILE A 213 3.32 -21.28 -26.30
N LYS A 214 3.60 -20.86 -27.55
CA LYS A 214 4.92 -20.35 -27.95
C LYS A 214 5.10 -18.95 -27.33
N TYR A 215 6.00 -18.84 -26.37
CA TYR A 215 6.28 -17.55 -25.72
C TYR A 215 7.14 -16.67 -26.61
N ALA A 216 6.68 -15.46 -26.91
CA ALA A 216 7.49 -14.46 -27.60
C ALA A 216 8.70 -14.03 -26.74
N LYS A 217 9.83 -13.74 -27.40
CA LYS A 217 11.08 -13.33 -26.74
C LYS A 217 10.86 -12.02 -25.96
N MET A 218 11.47 -11.91 -24.79
CA MET A 218 11.31 -10.77 -23.88
C MET A 218 11.65 -9.42 -24.55
N GLY A 219 10.69 -8.50 -24.59
CA GLY A 219 10.94 -7.09 -24.89
C GLY A 219 11.62 -6.33 -23.73
N LEU A 220 12.03 -5.08 -23.96
CA LEU A 220 12.83 -4.23 -23.04
C LEU A 220 12.12 -3.78 -21.76
N ILE A 221 10.79 -3.66 -21.76
CA ILE A 221 10.04 -3.07 -20.63
C ILE A 221 9.87 -4.12 -19.52
N ASN A 222 10.20 -3.86 -18.26
CA ASN A 222 10.06 -4.82 -17.14
C ASN A 222 8.63 -4.89 -16.55
N TYR A 223 7.61 -5.11 -17.38
CA TYR A 223 6.22 -5.28 -16.95
C TYR A 223 5.83 -6.76 -16.80
N PRO A 224 5.17 -7.19 -15.70
CA PRO A 224 4.73 -8.58 -15.48
C PRO A 224 3.49 -8.90 -16.31
N SER A 225 3.63 -8.93 -17.64
CA SER A 225 2.56 -9.34 -18.55
C SER A 225 2.22 -10.82 -18.37
N GLU A 226 1.03 -11.20 -18.78
CA GLU A 226 0.54 -12.58 -18.72
C GLU A 226 1.50 -13.57 -19.39
N GLU A 227 1.92 -13.29 -20.62
CA GLU A 227 2.84 -14.14 -21.38
C GLU A 227 4.19 -14.31 -20.69
N ARG A 228 4.72 -13.24 -20.08
CA ARG A 228 6.00 -13.28 -19.37
C ARG A 228 5.92 -14.07 -18.08
N MET A 229 4.84 -13.88 -17.32
CA MET A 229 4.62 -14.66 -16.10
C MET A 229 4.43 -16.13 -16.44
N CYS A 230 3.78 -16.46 -17.56
CA CYS A 230 3.70 -17.82 -18.08
C CYS A 230 5.07 -18.38 -18.48
N TYR A 231 5.90 -17.62 -19.18
CA TYR A 231 7.28 -18.02 -19.51
C TYR A 231 8.17 -18.23 -18.27
N LEU A 232 8.04 -17.38 -17.26
CA LEU A 232 8.78 -17.52 -16.01
C LEU A 232 8.29 -18.73 -15.21
N ALA A 233 6.97 -18.90 -15.10
CA ALA A 233 6.36 -20.02 -14.40
C ALA A 233 6.73 -21.37 -15.04
N SER A 234 6.78 -21.47 -16.37
CA SER A 234 7.07 -22.74 -17.07
C SER A 234 8.49 -23.26 -16.84
N LYS A 235 9.44 -22.37 -16.52
CA LYS A 235 10.81 -22.76 -16.19
C LYS A 235 10.97 -23.30 -14.77
N ILE A 236 10.12 -22.85 -13.85
CA ILE A 236 10.33 -23.02 -12.41
C ILE A 236 9.35 -24.04 -11.82
N HIS A 237 8.09 -24.03 -12.28
CA HIS A 237 7.01 -24.79 -11.66
C HIS A 237 6.22 -25.60 -12.68
N ASN A 238 5.79 -26.79 -12.25
CA ASN A 238 4.78 -27.57 -12.92
C ASN A 238 3.58 -27.71 -11.99
N PHE A 239 2.38 -27.34 -12.45
CA PHE A 239 1.16 -27.41 -11.65
C PHE A 239 0.91 -28.79 -11.04
N ALA A 240 1.33 -29.87 -11.71
CA ALA A 240 1.11 -31.22 -11.21
C ALA A 240 1.95 -31.58 -9.98
N SER A 241 3.16 -31.01 -9.86
CA SER A 241 4.11 -31.34 -8.79
C SER A 241 4.21 -30.28 -7.69
N CYS A 242 3.81 -29.04 -7.97
CA CYS A 242 3.96 -27.94 -7.03
C CYS A 242 2.75 -27.79 -6.10
N ASP A 243 2.93 -27.32 -4.87
CA ASP A 243 1.83 -27.15 -3.90
C ASP A 243 1.09 -25.81 -4.05
N THR A 244 0.53 -25.55 -5.23
CA THR A 244 -0.09 -24.26 -5.58
C THR A 244 -1.28 -23.88 -4.68
N ASP A 245 -1.94 -24.86 -4.07
CA ASP A 245 -2.99 -24.65 -3.07
C ASP A 245 -2.43 -24.16 -1.73
N ILE A 246 -1.27 -24.65 -1.31
CA ILE A 246 -0.55 -24.14 -0.14
C ILE A 246 -0.07 -22.71 -0.41
N TYR A 247 0.46 -22.44 -1.61
CA TYR A 247 0.92 -21.10 -2.00
C TYR A 247 -0.22 -20.08 -1.96
N LEU A 248 -1.39 -20.44 -2.50
CA LEU A 248 -2.57 -19.58 -2.48
C LEU A 248 -3.01 -19.26 -1.05
N LYS A 249 -3.02 -20.27 -0.18
CA LYS A 249 -3.39 -20.11 1.23
C LYS A 249 -2.45 -19.13 1.94
N GLU A 250 -1.13 -19.30 1.79
CA GLU A 250 -0.15 -18.41 2.42
C GLU A 250 -0.24 -16.96 1.89
N ILE A 251 -0.53 -16.76 0.59
CA ILE A 251 -0.80 -15.43 0.03
C ILE A 251 -2.03 -14.79 0.70
N PHE A 252 -3.10 -15.54 0.89
CA PHE A 252 -4.33 -15.02 1.50
C PHE A 252 -4.18 -14.77 3.00
N ASP A 253 -3.51 -15.66 3.73
CA ASP A 253 -3.20 -15.48 5.15
C ASP A 253 -2.33 -14.21 5.36
N ALA A 254 -1.33 -13.99 4.50
CA ALA A 254 -0.53 -12.77 4.52
C ALA A 254 -1.34 -11.53 4.13
N PHE A 255 -2.27 -11.65 3.18
CA PHE A 255 -3.16 -10.55 2.80
C PHE A 255 -4.12 -10.18 3.94
N SER A 256 -4.67 -11.14 4.66
CA SER A 256 -5.50 -10.88 5.85
C SER A 256 -4.70 -10.18 6.95
N LYS A 257 -3.44 -10.58 7.15
CA LYS A 257 -2.54 -9.87 8.08
C LYS A 257 -2.22 -8.46 7.62
N PHE A 258 -2.00 -8.26 6.32
CA PHE A 258 -1.83 -6.94 5.72
C PHE A 258 -3.04 -6.04 6.00
N GLN A 259 -4.25 -6.53 5.76
CA GLN A 259 -5.48 -5.79 6.05
C GLN A 259 -5.57 -5.38 7.51
N TYR A 260 -5.29 -6.30 8.44
CA TYR A 260 -5.27 -6.00 9.87
C TYR A 260 -4.28 -4.88 10.21
N LEU A 261 -3.07 -4.92 9.65
CA LEU A 261 -2.01 -3.95 9.92
C LEU A 261 -2.26 -2.55 9.34
N TYR A 262 -3.01 -2.46 8.24
CA TYR A 262 -3.25 -1.23 7.48
C TYR A 262 -4.66 -0.65 7.61
N ARG A 263 -5.58 -1.36 8.27
CA ARG A 263 -6.99 -0.95 8.50
C ARG A 263 -7.12 0.45 9.10
N PHE A 264 -6.24 0.82 10.02
CA PHE A 264 -6.27 2.14 10.66
C PHE A 264 -5.88 3.26 9.69
N GLN A 265 -4.83 3.06 8.89
CA GLN A 265 -4.35 4.02 7.90
C GLN A 265 -5.41 4.28 6.83
N GLU A 266 -6.11 3.24 6.41
CA GLU A 266 -7.18 3.36 5.43
C GLU A 266 -8.40 4.10 5.99
N MET A 267 -8.79 3.83 7.24
CA MET A 267 -9.83 4.62 7.91
C MET A 267 -9.45 6.10 7.98
N ASN A 268 -8.20 6.40 8.32
CA ASN A 268 -7.70 7.76 8.32
C ASN A 268 -7.78 8.40 6.94
N LEU A 269 -7.47 7.67 5.86
CA LEU A 269 -7.61 8.20 4.50
C LEU A 269 -9.05 8.58 4.20
N PHE A 270 -10.01 7.76 4.61
CA PHE A 270 -11.43 8.06 4.42
C PHE A 270 -11.89 9.29 5.18
N ILE A 271 -11.50 9.40 6.45
CA ILE A 271 -11.82 10.57 7.27
C ILE A 271 -11.19 11.82 6.64
N SER A 272 -9.94 11.72 6.18
CA SER A 272 -9.26 12.83 5.50
C SER A 272 -9.99 13.23 4.22
N VAL A 273 -10.34 12.28 3.34
CA VAL A 273 -11.04 12.53 2.06
C VAL A 273 -12.42 13.17 2.25
N GLN A 274 -13.08 12.94 3.39
CA GLN A 274 -14.37 13.54 3.71
C GLN A 274 -14.27 15.02 4.11
N ILE A 275 -13.09 15.54 4.42
CA ILE A 275 -12.90 16.96 4.69
C ILE A 275 -12.88 17.72 3.36
N PRO A 276 -13.73 18.74 3.13
CA PRO A 276 -13.78 19.50 1.88
C PRO A 276 -12.46 20.12 1.41
N ILE A 277 -11.50 20.28 2.33
CA ILE A 277 -10.18 20.89 2.12
C ILE A 277 -9.17 19.79 1.74
N VAL A 278 -9.60 18.82 0.94
CA VAL A 278 -8.76 17.71 0.51
C VAL A 278 -7.93 18.10 -0.69
N THR A 279 -6.66 17.74 -0.63
CA THR A 279 -5.72 18.01 -1.72
C THR A 279 -6.01 17.07 -2.89
N ILE A 280 -5.77 17.53 -4.12
CA ILE A 280 -5.81 16.70 -5.34
C ILE A 280 -4.94 15.43 -5.16
N ILE A 281 -3.86 15.54 -4.36
CA ILE A 281 -2.95 14.43 -4.05
C ILE A 281 -3.68 13.29 -3.33
N ASP A 282 -4.53 13.58 -2.35
CA ASP A 282 -5.22 12.53 -1.57
C ASP A 282 -6.26 11.79 -2.43
N ILE A 283 -6.93 12.51 -3.34
CA ILE A 283 -7.84 11.92 -4.33
C ILE A 283 -7.07 10.99 -5.27
N LEU A 284 -5.91 11.45 -5.78
CA LEU A 284 -5.06 10.63 -6.65
C LEU A 284 -4.54 9.38 -5.92
N LEU A 285 -4.17 9.49 -4.64
CA LEU A 285 -3.76 8.35 -3.82
C LEU A 285 -4.90 7.37 -3.59
N SER A 286 -6.09 7.86 -3.26
CA SER A 286 -7.28 7.01 -3.14
C SER A 286 -7.57 6.30 -4.46
N MET A 287 -7.45 7.00 -5.59
CA MET A 287 -7.59 6.40 -6.92
C MET A 287 -6.55 5.31 -7.17
N PHE A 288 -5.27 5.56 -6.88
CA PHE A 288 -4.21 4.56 -7.03
C PHE A 288 -4.46 3.33 -6.15
N LEU A 289 -4.89 3.54 -4.91
CA LEU A 289 -5.21 2.46 -3.98
C LEU A 289 -6.38 1.61 -4.52
N CYS A 290 -7.48 2.23 -4.94
CA CYS A 290 -8.63 1.54 -5.53
C CYS A 290 -8.28 0.77 -6.80
N ILE A 291 -7.50 1.37 -7.72
CA ILE A 291 -7.05 0.70 -8.94
C ILE A 291 -6.23 -0.55 -8.61
N ARG A 292 -5.27 -0.44 -7.68
CA ARG A 292 -4.40 -1.57 -7.29
C ARG A 292 -5.19 -2.67 -6.57
N CYS A 293 -6.13 -2.31 -5.70
CA CYS A 293 -7.09 -3.25 -5.11
C CYS A 293 -7.89 -3.99 -6.20
N GLN A 294 -8.43 -3.25 -7.18
CA GLN A 294 -9.19 -3.83 -8.28
C GLN A 294 -8.36 -4.80 -9.12
N LEU A 295 -7.11 -4.46 -9.42
CA LEU A 295 -6.17 -5.35 -10.12
C LEU A 295 -5.95 -6.66 -9.35
N PHE A 296 -5.72 -6.57 -8.04
CA PHE A 296 -5.60 -7.75 -7.19
C PHE A 296 -6.87 -8.61 -7.17
N LEU A 297 -8.05 -8.00 -6.97
CA LEU A 297 -9.33 -8.72 -6.96
C LEU A 297 -9.64 -9.38 -8.31
N ASN A 298 -9.25 -8.75 -9.42
CA ASN A 298 -9.38 -9.34 -10.74
C ASN A 298 -8.52 -10.61 -10.89
N GLU A 299 -7.29 -10.60 -10.36
CA GLU A 299 -6.44 -11.82 -10.35
C GLU A 299 -7.04 -12.92 -9.48
N VAL A 300 -7.66 -12.61 -8.34
CA VAL A 300 -8.39 -13.59 -7.50
C VAL A 300 -9.54 -14.23 -8.28
N LYS A 301 -10.32 -13.43 -9.00
CA LYS A 301 -11.39 -13.94 -9.88
C LYS A 301 -10.81 -14.85 -10.97
N THR A 302 -9.66 -14.50 -11.55
CA THR A 302 -8.94 -15.34 -12.51
C THR A 302 -8.51 -16.66 -11.89
N THR A 303 -7.95 -16.66 -10.67
CA THR A 303 -7.59 -17.89 -9.95
C THR A 303 -8.80 -18.80 -9.75
N LYS A 304 -9.96 -18.23 -9.39
CA LYS A 304 -11.22 -18.98 -9.25
C LYS A 304 -11.63 -19.61 -10.57
N LYS A 305 -11.62 -18.86 -11.67
CA LYS A 305 -11.94 -19.36 -13.01
C LYS A 305 -11.00 -20.48 -13.46
N LEU A 306 -9.69 -20.28 -13.32
CA LEU A 306 -8.68 -21.29 -13.68
C LEU A 306 -8.84 -22.57 -12.86
N SER A 307 -9.14 -22.45 -11.57
CA SER A 307 -9.42 -23.61 -10.70
C SER A 307 -10.65 -24.39 -11.18
N THR A 308 -11.72 -23.69 -11.57
CA THR A 308 -12.91 -24.32 -12.17
C THR A 308 -12.57 -25.01 -13.49
N SER A 309 -11.74 -24.40 -14.35
CA SER A 309 -11.32 -25.02 -15.61
C SER A 309 -10.53 -26.31 -15.39
N VAL A 310 -9.63 -26.35 -14.40
CA VAL A 310 -8.91 -27.59 -14.03
C VAL A 310 -9.89 -28.65 -13.52
N MET A 311 -10.87 -28.25 -12.71
CA MET A 311 -11.92 -29.17 -12.22
C MET A 311 -12.82 -29.70 -13.34
N ALA A 312 -13.06 -28.93 -14.40
CA ALA A 312 -13.84 -29.36 -15.55
C ALA A 312 -13.05 -30.32 -16.44
N LEU A 313 -11.72 -30.12 -16.55
CA LEU A 313 -10.83 -30.99 -17.31
C LEU A 313 -10.63 -32.36 -16.63
N HIS A 314 -10.60 -32.40 -15.29
CA HIS A 314 -10.37 -33.62 -14.51
C HIS A 314 -11.63 -34.03 -13.74
N ILE A 315 -12.27 -35.13 -14.15
CA ILE A 315 -13.48 -35.65 -13.50
C ILE A 315 -13.15 -36.27 -12.13
N THR A 316 -11.99 -36.89 -11.96
CA THR A 316 -11.50 -37.46 -10.69
C THR A 316 -9.97 -37.30 -10.59
N GLY A 317 -9.41 -37.51 -9.40
CA GLY A 317 -7.95 -37.53 -9.20
C GLY A 317 -7.37 -36.36 -8.41
N PRO A 318 -6.06 -36.40 -8.13
CA PRO A 318 -5.40 -35.49 -7.20
C PRO A 318 -5.42 -34.03 -7.67
N LEU A 319 -5.37 -33.78 -8.99
CA LEU A 319 -5.39 -32.44 -9.56
C LEU A 319 -6.75 -31.76 -9.44
N ARG A 320 -7.83 -32.53 -9.57
CA ARG A 320 -9.20 -32.02 -9.33
C ARG A 320 -9.37 -31.64 -7.87
N GLU A 321 -8.95 -32.50 -6.94
CA GLU A 321 -9.05 -32.21 -5.50
C GLU A 321 -8.20 -31.01 -5.10
N LYS A 322 -7.02 -30.85 -5.69
CA LYS A 322 -6.18 -29.66 -5.52
C LYS A 322 -6.87 -28.39 -6.01
N ALA A 323 -7.41 -28.38 -7.22
CA ALA A 323 -8.17 -27.24 -7.76
C ALA A 323 -9.43 -26.93 -6.93
N LYS A 324 -10.11 -27.96 -6.43
CA LYS A 324 -11.24 -27.83 -5.51
C LYS A 324 -10.84 -27.21 -4.17
N ARG A 325 -9.65 -27.55 -3.62
CA ARG A 325 -9.11 -26.88 -2.42
C ARG A 325 -8.83 -25.41 -2.68
N MET A 326 -8.18 -25.07 -3.80
CA MET A 326 -7.94 -23.68 -4.20
C MET A 326 -9.24 -22.89 -4.33
N TRP A 327 -10.23 -23.47 -5.02
CA TRP A 327 -11.56 -22.87 -5.16
C TRP A 327 -12.24 -22.67 -3.80
N LYS A 328 -12.18 -23.66 -2.90
CA LYS A 328 -12.73 -23.57 -1.53
C LYS A 328 -12.04 -22.49 -0.70
N ILE A 329 -10.74 -22.30 -0.84
CA ILE A 329 -10.01 -21.22 -0.15
C ILE A 329 -10.57 -19.86 -0.60
N ILE A 330 -10.73 -19.66 -1.91
CA ILE A 330 -11.29 -18.41 -2.45
C ILE A 330 -12.74 -18.18 -2.01
N ASP A 331 -13.53 -19.24 -1.92
CA ASP A 331 -14.95 -19.15 -1.59
C ASP A 331 -15.17 -18.92 -0.08
N LYS A 332 -14.40 -19.59 0.78
CA LYS A 332 -14.51 -19.45 2.24
C LYS A 332 -13.91 -18.14 2.75
N THR A 333 -12.80 -17.72 2.19
CA THR A 333 -12.08 -16.51 2.60
C THR A 333 -11.85 -15.64 1.37
N PRO A 334 -12.91 -15.05 0.80
CA PRO A 334 -12.74 -14.11 -0.31
C PRO A 334 -11.93 -12.92 0.22
N PRO A 335 -10.80 -12.57 -0.40
CA PRO A 335 -10.06 -11.40 0.00
C PRO A 335 -10.95 -10.18 -0.25
N LYS A 336 -11.48 -9.60 0.83
CA LYS A 336 -12.30 -8.39 0.79
C LYS A 336 -11.48 -7.28 1.38
N PHE A 337 -11.18 -6.26 0.59
CA PHE A 337 -10.52 -5.07 1.12
C PHE A 337 -11.58 -4.19 1.79
N SER A 338 -11.84 -4.45 3.07
CA SER A 338 -12.84 -3.73 3.87
C SER A 338 -12.20 -2.93 5.00
N VAL A 339 -12.50 -1.63 5.03
CA VAL A 339 -12.16 -0.77 6.16
C VAL A 339 -13.27 -0.87 7.18
N TYR A 340 -12.99 -1.56 8.28
CA TYR A 340 -13.93 -1.82 9.36
C TYR A 340 -15.28 -2.41 8.94
N ASP A 341 -15.31 -3.19 7.85
CA ASP A 341 -16.54 -3.74 7.24
C ASP A 341 -17.59 -2.69 6.85
N MET A 342 -17.23 -1.41 6.92
CA MET A 342 -18.07 -0.28 6.52
C MET A 342 -17.83 0.11 5.06
N TRP A 343 -16.58 0.05 4.61
CA TRP A 343 -16.18 0.51 3.27
C TRP A 343 -15.45 -0.58 2.51
N HIS A 344 -15.96 -0.95 1.34
CA HIS A 344 -15.26 -1.82 0.41
C HIS A 344 -14.43 -0.98 -0.57
N MET A 345 -13.13 -1.22 -0.62
CA MET A 345 -12.22 -0.54 -1.54
C MET A 345 -12.30 -1.20 -2.91
N ASP A 346 -13.30 -0.80 -3.69
CA ASP A 346 -13.49 -1.18 -5.09
C ASP A 346 -13.48 0.05 -6.00
N ALA A 347 -13.53 -0.16 -7.32
CA ALA A 347 -13.62 0.95 -8.27
C ALA A 347 -14.91 1.78 -8.10
N PHE A 348 -15.96 1.20 -7.50
CA PHE A 348 -17.23 1.88 -7.27
C PHE A 348 -17.14 2.90 -6.14
N LEU A 349 -16.33 2.61 -5.12
CA LEU A 349 -16.01 3.56 -4.06
C LEU A 349 -15.39 4.84 -4.60
N LEU A 350 -14.50 4.75 -5.59
CA LEU A 350 -13.92 5.93 -6.22
C LEU A 350 -15.01 6.83 -6.83
N LEU A 351 -15.98 6.23 -7.52
CA LEU A 351 -17.12 6.96 -8.07
C LEU A 351 -17.95 7.63 -6.97
N LYS A 352 -18.16 6.95 -5.83
CA LYS A 352 -18.84 7.54 -4.67
C LYS A 352 -18.09 8.74 -4.11
N ILE A 353 -16.76 8.64 -3.97
CA ILE A 353 -15.92 9.75 -3.48
C ILE A 353 -16.01 10.94 -4.42
N VAL A 354 -15.85 10.72 -5.73
CA VAL A 354 -15.94 11.78 -6.75
C VAL A 354 -17.32 12.42 -6.74
N HIS A 355 -18.38 11.62 -6.64
CA HIS A 355 -19.76 12.13 -6.58
C HIS A 355 -20.02 12.95 -5.31
N LEU A 356 -19.53 12.51 -4.15
CA LEU A 356 -19.67 13.23 -2.89
C LEU A 356 -18.92 14.57 -2.94
N LEU A 357 -17.69 14.56 -3.45
CA LEU A 357 -16.89 15.77 -3.60
C LEU A 357 -17.51 16.76 -4.60
N SER A 358 -17.98 16.28 -5.76
CA SER A 358 -18.61 17.15 -6.76
C SER A 358 -19.91 17.76 -6.22
N THR A 359 -20.72 16.98 -5.52
CA THR A 359 -21.94 17.46 -4.87
C THR A 359 -21.60 18.52 -3.83
N LEU A 360 -20.58 18.28 -3.01
CA LEU A 360 -20.15 19.24 -1.99
C LEU A 360 -19.64 20.54 -2.61
N ILE A 361 -18.80 20.47 -3.65
CA ILE A 361 -18.32 21.66 -4.38
C ILE A 361 -19.50 22.44 -4.98
N ILE A 362 -20.45 21.76 -5.61
CA ILE A 362 -21.64 22.38 -6.20
C ILE A 362 -22.47 23.07 -5.11
N THR A 363 -22.70 22.42 -3.97
CA THR A 363 -23.46 23.03 -2.86
C THR A 363 -22.74 24.25 -2.28
N MET A 364 -21.41 24.18 -2.10
CA MET A 364 -20.63 25.33 -1.62
C MET A 364 -20.65 26.49 -2.61
N LEU A 365 -20.57 26.21 -3.92
CA LEU A 365 -20.73 27.23 -4.96
C LEU A 365 -22.11 27.86 -4.93
N GLN A 366 -23.17 27.05 -4.75
CA GLN A 366 -24.53 27.55 -4.60
C GLN A 366 -24.66 28.49 -3.41
N PHE A 367 -24.18 28.11 -2.22
CA PHE A 367 -24.21 28.98 -1.04
C PHE A 367 -23.31 30.22 -1.12
N THR A 368 -22.38 30.26 -2.07
CA THR A 368 -21.49 31.42 -2.27
C THR A 368 -22.03 32.38 -3.33
N LEU A 369 -22.74 31.86 -4.34
CA LEU A 369 -23.22 32.63 -5.50
C LEU A 369 -24.70 33.03 -5.42
N LEU A 370 -25.51 32.29 -4.66
CA LEU A 370 -26.90 32.60 -4.31
C LEU A 370 -26.94 33.12 -2.87
#